data_AF-A0A6G4W5M2-F1
#
_entry.id   AF-A0A6G4W5M2-F1
#
_cell.length_a   1.000
_cell.length_b   1.000
_cell.length_c   1.000
_cell.angle_alpha   90.00
_cell.angle_beta   90.00
_cell.angle_gamma   90.00
#
_symmetry.space_group_name_H-M   'P 1'
#
loop_
_entity.id
_entity.type
_entity.pdbx_description
1 polymer ?
#
loop_
_entity_poly.entity_id
_entity_poly.type
_entity_poly.pdbx_seq_one_letter_code
_entity_poly.pdbx_strand_id
1 'polypeptide(L)'
;MAKKLDEWCGCPIRYAAAMIGDRWKLLILRDLALKGARRYRDFLEAGEGIATNILASRLIQLEAAGIVNRQQDPENAARTIYSLTPKGVDLVPVLLAMIAWSAQWDPETEVPVRFERALKRNPKALAKEIRDELPKPVGE
;
A
#
# COMPACT_ATOMS: atom_id res chain seq x y z
N MET A 1 22.15 20.13 -12.65
CA MET A 1 22.11 20.93 -11.40
C MET A 1 20.84 20.58 -10.66
N ALA A 2 20.93 19.78 -9.59
CA ALA A 2 19.77 19.42 -8.77
C ALA A 2 19.35 20.64 -7.95
N LYS A 3 18.10 21.09 -8.11
CA LYS A 3 17.56 22.22 -7.35
C LYS A 3 17.39 21.77 -5.90
N LYS A 4 18.22 22.36 -5.03
CA LYS A 4 18.18 22.24 -3.57
C LYS A 4 16.75 22.52 -3.08
N LEU A 5 16.10 21.52 -2.48
CA LEU A 5 14.79 21.66 -1.81
C LEU A 5 14.99 22.22 -0.40
N ASP A 6 15.63 23.37 -0.27
CA ASP A 6 15.60 24.22 0.91
C ASP A 6 14.31 25.07 0.75
N GLU A 7 13.31 25.20 1.63
CA GLU A 7 13.13 24.92 3.04
C GLU A 7 11.62 24.77 3.31
N TRP A 8 11.20 23.62 3.86
CA TRP A 8 10.11 23.53 4.86
C TRP A 8 10.17 22.13 5.50
N CYS A 9 11.13 21.92 6.39
CA CYS A 9 11.32 20.65 7.10
C CYS A 9 10.25 20.47 8.18
N GLY A 10 9.06 20.01 7.80
CA GLY A 10 8.02 19.66 8.78
C GLY A 10 6.62 19.41 8.24
N CYS A 11 6.30 19.73 6.99
CA CYS A 11 4.95 19.48 6.46
C CYS A 11 4.65 17.97 6.38
N PRO A 12 3.70 17.45 7.19
CA PRO A 12 3.41 16.02 7.21
C PRO A 12 2.84 15.52 5.87
N ILE A 13 2.07 16.36 5.18
CA ILE A 13 1.52 16.05 3.86
C ILE A 13 2.62 15.94 2.81
N ARG A 14 3.61 16.83 2.83
CA ARG A 14 4.76 16.76 1.91
C ARG A 14 5.54 15.48 2.11
N TYR A 15 5.76 15.08 3.36
CA TYR A 15 6.40 13.81 3.69
C TYR A 15 5.59 12.62 3.15
N ALA A 16 4.29 12.56 3.45
CA ALA A 16 3.42 11.50 2.96
C ALA A 16 3.38 11.46 1.43
N ALA A 17 3.24 12.61 0.76
CA ALA A 17 3.22 12.71 -0.69
C ALA A 17 4.54 12.21 -1.33
N ALA A 18 5.70 12.51 -0.74
CA ALA A 18 6.98 12.00 -1.22
C ALA A 18 7.10 10.48 -1.07
N MET A 19 6.58 9.93 0.02
CA MET A 19 6.65 8.49 0.31
C MET A 19 5.66 7.68 -0.53
N ILE A 20 4.39 8.10 -0.56
CA ILE A 20 3.26 7.31 -1.09
C ILE A 20 2.41 8.04 -2.14
N GLY A 21 2.67 9.31 -2.46
CA GLY A 21 1.86 10.10 -3.40
C GLY A 21 1.99 9.73 -4.88
N ASP A 22 2.63 8.61 -5.19
CA ASP A 22 2.71 8.05 -6.55
C ASP A 22 1.58 7.02 -6.73
N ARG A 23 0.85 7.11 -7.85
CA ARG A 23 -0.29 6.23 -8.18
C ARG A 23 0.04 4.75 -7.97
N TRP A 24 1.19 4.29 -8.48
CA TRP A 24 1.56 2.88 -8.44
C TRP A 24 1.92 2.42 -7.03
N LYS A 25 2.55 3.28 -6.23
CA LYS A 25 2.79 2.98 -4.82
C LYS A 25 1.48 2.73 -4.07
N LEU A 26 0.46 3.56 -4.28
CA LEU A 26 -0.85 3.39 -3.65
C LEU A 26 -1.52 2.07 -4.06
N LEU A 27 -1.44 1.70 -5.34
CA LEU A 27 -2.00 0.44 -5.84
C LEU A 27 -1.26 -0.79 -5.27
N ILE A 28 0.08 -0.73 -5.18
CA ILE A 28 0.88 -1.79 -4.53
C ILE A 28 0.49 -1.93 -3.06
N LEU A 29 0.37 -0.82 -2.32
CA LEU A 29 -0.03 -0.83 -0.91
C LEU A 29 -1.46 -1.37 -0.73
N ARG A 30 -2.39 -0.99 -1.60
CA ARG A 30 -3.74 -1.56 -1.65
C ARG A 30 -3.71 -3.07 -1.84
N ASP A 31 -2.92 -3.56 -2.79
CA ASP A 31 -2.89 -4.99 -3.12
C ASP A 31 -2.26 -5.82 -1.99
N LEU A 32 -1.20 -5.29 -1.35
CA LEU A 32 -0.61 -5.87 -0.15
C LEU A 32 -1.61 -5.92 1.01
N ALA A 33 -2.34 -4.82 1.25
CA ALA A 33 -3.21 -4.66 2.40
C ALA A 33 -4.57 -5.38 2.25
N LEU A 34 -5.16 -5.35 1.06
CA LEU A 34 -6.58 -5.69 0.85
C LEU A 34 -6.80 -6.86 -0.11
N LYS A 35 -5.85 -7.15 -1.00
CA LYS A 35 -5.96 -8.26 -1.97
C LYS A 35 -5.09 -9.47 -1.63
N GLY A 36 -4.30 -9.37 -0.56
CA GLY A 36 -3.40 -10.45 -0.15
C GLY A 36 -2.25 -10.70 -1.14
N ALA A 37 -1.92 -9.76 -2.02
CA ALA A 37 -0.80 -9.90 -2.94
C ALA A 37 0.51 -10.04 -2.16
N ARG A 38 1.38 -10.96 -2.55
CA ARG A 38 2.68 -11.17 -1.88
C ARG A 38 3.83 -11.28 -2.86
N ARG A 39 3.58 -11.68 -4.10
CA ARG A 39 4.62 -11.95 -5.10
C ARG A 39 4.61 -10.86 -6.16
N TYR A 40 5.75 -10.70 -6.83
CA TYR A 40 5.89 -9.75 -7.92
C TYR A 40 4.83 -9.94 -9.01
N ARG A 41 4.49 -11.21 -9.31
CA ARG A 41 3.49 -11.58 -10.30
C ARG A 41 2.07 -11.16 -9.90
N ASP A 42 1.73 -11.25 -8.62
CA ASP A 42 0.40 -10.89 -8.12
C ASP A 42 0.07 -9.42 -8.46
N PHE A 43 1.05 -8.51 -8.39
CA PHE A 43 0.88 -7.11 -8.78
C PHE A 43 0.70 -6.91 -10.29
N LEU A 44 1.33 -7.75 -11.12
CA LEU A 44 1.16 -7.70 -12.57
C LEU A 44 -0.22 -8.24 -12.99
N GLU A 45 -0.69 -9.26 -12.29
CA GLU A 45 -1.97 -9.92 -12.54
C GLU A 45 -3.16 -9.19 -11.90
N ALA A 46 -2.91 -8.15 -11.10
CA ALA A 46 -3.95 -7.36 -10.43
C ALA A 46 -4.84 -6.53 -11.38
N GLY A 47 -4.54 -6.50 -12.68
CA GLY A 47 -5.35 -5.84 -13.72
C GLY A 47 -5.07 -4.35 -13.93
N GLU A 48 -4.14 -3.76 -13.17
CA GLU A 48 -3.87 -2.31 -13.20
C GLU A 48 -2.97 -1.87 -14.39
N GLY A 49 -2.35 -2.82 -15.10
CA GLY A 49 -1.49 -2.53 -16.25
C GLY A 49 -0.15 -1.89 -15.90
N ILE A 50 0.39 -2.13 -14.69
CA ILE A 50 1.72 -1.61 -14.32
C ILE A 50 2.83 -2.28 -15.14
N ALA A 51 3.68 -1.46 -15.77
CA ALA A 51 4.86 -1.97 -16.46
C ALA A 51 5.90 -2.53 -15.46
N THR A 52 6.60 -3.60 -15.85
CA THR A 52 7.54 -4.33 -14.97
C THR A 52 8.67 -3.45 -14.42
N ASN A 53 9.27 -2.61 -15.28
CA ASN A 53 10.30 -1.65 -14.86
C ASN A 53 9.78 -0.64 -13.83
N ILE A 54 8.54 -0.17 -13.98
CA ILE A 54 7.90 0.75 -13.05
C ILE A 54 7.61 0.04 -11.73
N LEU A 55 7.01 -1.16 -11.76
CA LEU A 55 6.76 -1.95 -10.56
C LEU A 55 8.05 -2.20 -9.76
N ALA A 56 9.12 -2.63 -10.44
CA ALA A 56 10.42 -2.85 -9.81
C ALA A 56 10.96 -1.58 -9.15
N SER A 57 10.90 -0.44 -9.86
CA SER A 57 11.32 0.86 -9.33
C SER A 57 10.52 1.27 -8.09
N ARG A 58 9.20 1.05 -8.08
CA ARG A 58 8.33 1.43 -6.96
C ARG A 58 8.50 0.54 -5.74
N LEU A 59 8.68 -0.76 -5.93
CA LEU A 59 8.99 -1.67 -4.83
C LEU A 59 10.32 -1.30 -4.16
N ILE A 60 11.36 -1.01 -4.95
CA ILE A 60 12.66 -0.52 -4.41
C ILE A 60 12.48 0.78 -3.61
N GLN A 61 11.68 1.72 -4.11
CA GLN A 61 11.43 2.97 -3.39
C GLN A 61 10.63 2.77 -2.09
N LEU A 62 9.64 1.87 -2.09
CA LEU A 62 8.85 1.54 -0.91
C LEU A 62 9.69 0.78 0.15
N GLU A 63 10.59 -0.08 -0.30
CA GLU A 63 11.58 -0.75 0.54
C GLU A 63 12.56 0.26 1.17
N ALA A 64 13.14 1.16 0.36
CA ALA A 64 14.02 2.22 0.84
C ALA A 64 13.31 3.18 1.81
N ALA A 65 11.99 3.38 1.66
CA ALA A 65 11.17 4.16 2.58
C ALA A 65 10.80 3.41 3.88
N GLY A 66 11.17 2.13 4.00
CA GLY A 66 10.84 1.27 5.14
C GLY A 66 9.34 0.97 5.25
N ILE A 67 8.60 0.99 4.14
CA ILE A 67 7.14 0.76 4.09
C ILE A 67 6.82 -0.69 3.69
N VAL A 68 7.64 -1.25 2.80
CA VAL A 68 7.53 -2.64 2.32
C VAL A 68 8.81 -3.37 2.69
N ASN A 69 8.69 -4.61 3.15
CA ASN A 69 9.79 -5.53 3.31
C ASN A 69 9.84 -6.50 2.13
N ARG A 70 11.05 -6.80 1.64
CA ARG A 70 11.30 -7.78 0.59
C ARG A 70 12.16 -8.89 1.17
N GLN A 71 11.71 -10.14 1.03
CA GLN A 71 12.44 -11.29 1.55
C GLN A 71 12.28 -12.52 0.64
N GLN A 72 13.15 -13.51 0.82
CA GLN A 72 12.94 -14.82 0.21
C GLN A 72 11.77 -15.54 0.89
N ASP A 73 11.00 -16.28 0.10
CA ASP A 73 9.90 -17.10 0.61
C ASP A 73 10.48 -18.23 1.47
N PRO A 74 10.10 -18.36 2.77
CA PRO A 74 10.61 -19.40 3.65
C PRO A 74 10.33 -20.81 3.13
N GLU A 75 9.26 -20.99 2.36
CA GLU A 75 8.90 -22.30 1.78
C GLU A 75 9.64 -22.56 0.47
N ASN A 76 10.17 -21.51 -0.18
CA ASN A 76 10.86 -21.62 -1.46
C ASN A 76 11.83 -20.45 -1.69
N ALA A 77 13.11 -20.66 -1.38
CA ALA A 77 14.14 -19.62 -1.49
C ALA A 77 14.31 -19.01 -2.90
N ALA A 78 13.84 -19.69 -3.96
CA ALA A 78 13.83 -19.14 -5.32
C ALA A 78 12.75 -18.08 -5.54
N ARG A 79 11.79 -17.93 -4.62
CA ARG A 79 10.71 -16.95 -4.69
C ARG A 79 11.03 -15.77 -3.78
N THR A 80 10.67 -14.58 -4.25
CA THR A 80 10.68 -13.36 -3.44
C THR A 80 9.24 -13.02 -3.06
N ILE A 81 9.03 -12.70 -1.79
CA ILE A 81 7.76 -12.20 -1.26
C ILE A 81 7.93 -10.79 -0.67
N TYR A 82 6.83 -10.05 -0.72
CA TYR A 82 6.70 -8.69 -0.25
C TYR A 82 5.65 -8.64 0.86
N SER A 83 5.93 -7.87 1.90
CA SER A 83 5.03 -7.65 3.04
C SER A 83 5.08 -6.19 3.47
N LEU A 84 4.06 -5.73 4.20
CA LEU A 84 4.09 -4.40 4.82
C LEU A 84 4.95 -4.46 6.08
N THR A 85 5.79 -3.45 6.29
CA THR A 85 6.45 -3.22 7.58
C THR A 85 5.43 -2.65 8.59
N PRO A 86 5.74 -2.53 9.89
CA PRO A 86 4.87 -1.81 10.83
C PRO A 86 4.47 -0.41 10.32
N LYS A 87 5.41 0.33 9.74
CA LYS A 87 5.17 1.63 9.10
C LYS A 87 4.20 1.55 7.92
N GLY A 88 4.25 0.47 7.13
CA GLY A 88 3.31 0.24 6.02
C GLY A 88 1.92 -0.19 6.48
N VAL A 89 1.84 -1.00 7.54
CA VAL A 89 0.58 -1.43 8.17
C VAL A 89 -0.20 -0.22 8.70
N ASP A 90 0.49 0.79 9.24
CA ASP A 90 -0.12 2.04 9.71
C ASP A 90 -0.72 2.92 8.59
N LEU A 91 -0.51 2.59 7.31
CA LEU A 91 -1.16 3.25 6.18
C LEU A 91 -2.54 2.69 5.85
N VAL A 92 -2.96 1.57 6.44
CA VAL A 92 -4.28 0.97 6.20
C VAL A 92 -5.42 1.98 6.44
N PRO A 93 -5.47 2.74 7.55
CA PRO A 93 -6.50 3.77 7.73
C PRO A 93 -6.51 4.85 6.64
N VAL A 94 -5.34 5.18 6.07
CA VAL A 94 -5.23 6.17 4.98
C VAL A 94 -5.86 5.61 3.70
N LEU A 95 -5.55 4.35 3.35
CA LEU A 95 -6.15 3.68 2.20
C LEU A 95 -7.68 3.59 2.35
N LEU A 96 -8.17 3.25 3.54
CA LEU A 96 -9.60 3.21 3.82
C LEU A 96 -10.26 4.59 3.71
N ALA A 97 -9.60 5.66 4.17
CA ALA A 97 -10.11 7.02 4.00
C ALA A 97 -10.19 7.43 2.52
N MET A 98 -9.20 7.05 1.71
CA MET A 98 -9.23 7.26 0.27
C MET A 98 -10.37 6.48 -0.39
N ILE A 99 -10.60 5.23 0.00
CA ILE A 99 -11.72 4.41 -0.50
C ILE A 99 -13.08 5.00 -0.12
N ALA A 100 -13.22 5.49 1.12
CA ALA A 100 -14.45 6.14 1.57
C ALA A 100 -14.75 7.40 0.75
N TRP A 101 -13.71 8.21 0.50
CA TRP A 101 -13.83 9.40 -0.34
C TRP A 101 -14.18 9.03 -1.78
N SER A 102 -13.50 8.05 -2.39
CA SER A 102 -13.78 7.66 -3.76
C SER A 102 -15.19 7.06 -3.91
N ALA A 103 -15.64 6.22 -2.97
CA ALA A 103 -16.99 5.65 -2.98
C ALA A 103 -18.10 6.71 -2.97
N GLN A 104 -17.82 7.92 -2.46
CA GLN A 104 -18.77 9.03 -2.45
C GLN A 104 -18.80 9.80 -3.76
N TRP A 105 -17.66 9.91 -4.46
CA TRP A 105 -17.48 10.86 -5.58
C TRP A 105 -17.27 10.20 -6.94
N ASP A 106 -16.94 8.93 -6.97
CA ASP A 106 -16.77 8.15 -8.19
C ASP A 106 -18.11 7.47 -8.57
N PRO A 107 -18.78 7.91 -9.65
CA PRO A 107 -20.03 7.31 -10.10
C PRO A 107 -19.84 5.87 -10.61
N GLU A 108 -18.60 5.47 -10.94
CA GLU A 108 -18.24 4.14 -11.43
C GLU A 108 -17.58 3.29 -10.33
N THR A 109 -17.78 3.66 -9.06
CA THR A 109 -17.10 3.00 -7.95
C THR A 109 -17.35 1.49 -7.90
N GLU A 110 -16.26 0.73 -7.82
CA GLU A 110 -16.29 -0.73 -7.70
C GLU A 110 -16.30 -1.21 -6.23
N VAL A 111 -16.43 -0.30 -5.26
CA VAL A 111 -16.39 -0.66 -3.83
C VAL A 111 -17.61 -1.52 -3.49
N PRO A 112 -17.43 -2.76 -2.98
CA PRO A 112 -18.56 -3.62 -2.66
C PRO A 112 -19.45 -3.00 -1.58
N VAL A 113 -20.78 -3.02 -1.77
CA VAL A 113 -21.78 -2.43 -0.85
C VAL A 113 -21.58 -2.85 0.60
N ARG A 114 -21.21 -4.12 0.85
CA ARG A 114 -20.93 -4.62 2.20
C ARG A 114 -19.71 -3.95 2.82
N PHE A 115 -18.66 -3.76 2.04
CA PHE A 115 -17.43 -3.11 2.47
C PHE A 115 -17.66 -1.63 2.74
N GLU A 116 -18.35 -0.92 1.82
CA GLU A 116 -18.71 0.48 1.99
C GLU A 116 -19.54 0.70 3.26
N ARG A 117 -20.52 -0.17 3.53
CA ARG A 117 -21.33 -0.11 4.75
C ARG A 117 -20.49 -0.32 6.01
N ALA A 118 -19.57 -1.28 6.00
CA ALA A 118 -18.66 -1.51 7.13
C ALA A 118 -17.77 -0.29 7.38
N LEU A 119 -17.23 0.30 6.31
CA LEU A 119 -16.38 1.48 6.32
C LEU A 119 -17.11 2.72 6.88
N LYS A 120 -18.36 2.96 6.48
CA LYS A 120 -19.20 4.05 7.01
C LYS A 120 -19.58 3.83 8.48
N ARG A 121 -19.83 2.59 8.89
CA ARG A 121 -20.27 2.26 10.26
C ARG A 121 -19.15 2.45 11.28
N ASN A 122 -17.97 1.87 11.04
CA ASN A 122 -16.85 1.98 11.96
C ASN A 122 -15.51 1.78 11.23
N PRO A 123 -14.94 2.85 10.64
CA PRO A 123 -13.71 2.76 9.87
C PRO A 123 -12.51 2.35 10.74
N LYS A 124 -12.49 2.73 12.02
CA LYS A 124 -11.41 2.36 12.96
C LYS A 124 -11.41 0.87 13.28
N ALA A 125 -12.59 0.28 13.50
CA ALA A 125 -12.70 -1.15 13.74
C ALA A 125 -12.30 -1.95 12.50
N LEU A 126 -12.77 -1.55 11.32
CA LEU A 126 -12.38 -2.19 10.05
C LEU A 126 -10.87 -2.08 9.79
N ALA A 127 -10.27 -0.91 10.05
CA ALA A 127 -8.82 -0.74 9.95
C ALA A 127 -8.06 -1.63 10.93
N LYS A 128 -8.60 -1.87 12.13
CA LYS A 128 -7.99 -2.77 13.10
C LYS A 128 -8.06 -4.23 12.62
N GLU A 129 -9.24 -4.68 12.19
CA GLU A 129 -9.47 -6.02 11.64
C GLU A 129 -8.51 -6.34 10.50
N ILE A 130 -8.44 -5.46 9.49
CA ILE A 130 -7.51 -5.63 8.36
C ILE A 130 -6.06 -5.72 8.84
N ARG A 131 -5.65 -4.85 9.77
CA ARG A 131 -4.26 -4.86 10.28
C ARG A 131 -3.93 -6.13 11.08
N ASP A 132 -4.89 -6.65 11.84
CA ASP A 132 -4.73 -7.87 12.63
C ASP A 132 -4.63 -9.13 11.74
N GLU A 133 -5.24 -9.10 10.54
CA GLU A 133 -5.17 -10.18 9.54
C GLU A 133 -3.92 -10.13 8.65
N LEU A 134 -3.19 -9.01 8.63
CA LEU A 134 -1.98 -8.91 7.81
C LEU A 134 -0.89 -9.84 8.34
N PRO A 135 -0.17 -10.53 7.43
CA PRO A 135 0.93 -11.38 7.83
C PRO A 135 2.00 -10.51 8.48
N LYS A 136 2.46 -10.96 9.64
CA LYS A 136 3.57 -10.33 10.32
C LYS A 136 4.83 -10.46 9.45
N PRO A 137 5.71 -9.44 9.43
CA PRO A 137 7.00 -9.57 8.78
C PRO A 137 7.72 -10.80 9.35
N VAL A 138 8.29 -11.63 8.48
CA VAL A 138 9.00 -12.83 8.91
C VAL A 138 10.40 -12.38 9.33
N GLY A 139 10.74 -12.50 10.61
CA GLY A 139 12.06 -12.17 11.14
C GLY A 139 12.14 -10.98 12.10
N GLU A 140 11.16 -10.82 13.00
CA GLU A 140 11.39 -10.21 14.32
C GLU A 140 11.82 -11.28 15.34
#